data_AF-A0A8H6TNA1-F1
#
_entry.id   AF-A0A8H6TNA1-F1
#
_cell.length_a   1.000
_cell.length_b   1.000
_cell.length_c   1.000
_cell.angle_alpha   90.00
_cell.angle_beta   90.00
_cell.angle_gamma   90.00
#
_symmetry.space_group_name_H-M   'P 1'
#
loop_
_entity.id
_entity.type
_entity.pdbx_description
1 polymer ?
#
loop_
_entity_poly.entity_id
_entity_poly.type
_entity_poly.pdbx_seq_one_letter_code
_entity_poly.pdbx_strand_id
1 'polypeptide(L)'
;MEYNHIPAEYAHDIALHLEGYYLVEIAALTILIYDSLLTLDSEITAYWSKPCPKFSLAKILFFLNRYGVILGYIVVSFMHFWTAQPTLQKEKVCHVLSSYLQYFAFATQLTICVALMLRTYAIYNHSKRILIFMIACTLCLICLFIYGTIDSNSLSAEAAGRQLALEVGCLNLSTQRASLGPELDYIALILFDFMIFLLTLYRTISLHNLTRRIPGHVGGNSVLPVQWFSPTQIGGQPSLSAILTRDGTVYFALLAAANISNLLTFVFGTVGNTQSPQKRKI
;
A
#
# COMPACT_ATOMS: atom_id res chain seq x y z
N MET A 1 19.31 7.36 -38.14
CA MET A 1 18.89 7.93 -36.84
C MET A 1 20.06 7.76 -35.92
N GLU A 2 20.69 8.88 -35.59
CA GLU A 2 21.91 8.94 -34.80
C GLU A 2 21.55 8.64 -33.34
N TYR A 3 22.17 7.59 -32.80
CA TYR A 3 21.97 7.17 -31.42
C TYR A 3 22.59 8.22 -30.50
N ASN A 4 21.75 8.99 -29.80
CA ASN A 4 22.21 9.80 -28.68
C ASN A 4 22.71 8.84 -27.59
N HIS A 5 24.02 8.64 -27.52
CA HIS A 5 24.66 7.90 -26.44
C HIS A 5 24.34 8.57 -25.11
N ILE A 6 23.63 7.86 -24.24
CA ILE A 6 23.48 8.24 -22.83
C ILE A 6 24.89 8.23 -22.22
N PRO A 7 25.30 9.27 -21.46
CA PRO A 7 26.59 9.27 -20.77
C PRO A 7 26.74 8.04 -19.88
N ALA A 8 27.89 7.36 -19.93
CA ALA A 8 28.14 6.13 -19.15
C ALA A 8 27.91 6.30 -17.64
N GLU A 9 28.14 7.51 -17.12
CA GLU A 9 27.86 7.91 -15.73
C GLU A 9 26.36 7.77 -15.39
N TYR A 10 25.48 8.22 -16.29
CA TYR A 10 24.02 8.15 -16.08
C TYR A 10 23.49 6.72 -16.19
N ALA A 11 24.11 5.89 -17.03
CA ALA A 11 23.74 4.48 -17.15
C ALA A 11 24.12 3.68 -15.89
N HIS A 12 25.25 4.01 -15.25
CA HIS A 12 25.68 3.37 -14.02
C HIS A 12 24.74 3.68 -12.84
N ASP A 13 24.34 4.95 -12.69
CA ASP A 13 23.40 5.36 -11.64
C ASP A 13 22.06 4.64 -11.79
N ILE A 14 21.51 4.57 -13.01
CA ILE A 14 20.23 3.88 -13.27
C ILE A 14 20.34 2.39 -12.91
N ALA A 15 21.44 1.73 -13.27
CA ALA A 15 21.64 0.33 -12.95
C ALA A 15 21.67 0.08 -11.44
N LEU A 16 22.38 0.92 -10.67
CA LEU A 16 22.44 0.83 -9.21
C LEU A 16 21.06 0.99 -8.56
N HIS A 17 20.26 1.95 -9.03
CA HIS A 17 18.90 2.16 -8.53
C HIS A 17 17.98 0.97 -8.83
N LEU A 18 18.11 0.37 -10.03
CA LEU A 18 17.36 -0.83 -10.41
C LEU A 18 17.72 -2.03 -9.53
N GLU A 19 19.01 -2.27 -9.30
CA GLU A 19 19.46 -3.37 -8.44
C GLU A 19 18.92 -3.23 -7.01
N GLY A 20 18.96 -2.01 -6.45
CA GLY A 20 18.38 -1.72 -5.14
C GLY A 20 16.88 -2.00 -5.09
N TYR A 21 16.14 -1.58 -6.11
CA TYR A 21 14.71 -1.85 -6.21
C TYR A 21 14.39 -3.35 -6.25
N TYR A 22 15.13 -4.14 -7.04
CA TYR A 22 14.94 -5.59 -7.15
C TYR A 22 15.23 -6.32 -5.84
N LEU A 23 16.26 -5.91 -5.11
CA LEU A 23 16.59 -6.48 -3.81
C LEU A 23 15.49 -6.22 -2.78
N VAL A 24 14.95 -4.99 -2.75
CA VAL A 24 13.86 -4.62 -1.85
C VAL A 24 12.59 -5.42 -2.18
N GLU A 25 12.27 -5.60 -3.47
CA GLU A 25 11.11 -6.39 -3.89
C GLU A 25 11.24 -7.86 -3.46
N ILE A 26 12.38 -8.52 -3.73
CA ILE A 26 12.61 -9.90 -3.30
C ILE A 26 12.56 -10.01 -1.78
N ALA A 27 13.17 -9.07 -1.06
CA ALA A 27 13.13 -9.07 0.41
C ALA A 27 11.69 -8.97 0.93
N ALA A 28 10.88 -8.08 0.35
CA ALA A 28 9.47 -7.93 0.71
C ALA A 28 8.65 -9.20 0.39
N LEU A 29 8.84 -9.80 -0.78
CA LEU A 29 8.16 -11.04 -1.16
C LEU A 29 8.57 -12.21 -0.23
N THR A 30 9.86 -12.28 0.13
CA THR A 30 10.38 -13.30 1.04
C THR A 30 9.76 -13.16 2.43
N ILE A 31 9.69 -11.93 2.96
CA ILE A 31 9.03 -11.65 4.24
C ILE A 31 7.56 -12.04 4.20
N LEU A 32 6.85 -11.69 3.12
CA LEU A 32 5.43 -12.01 2.94
C LEU A 32 5.18 -13.52 2.91
N ILE A 33 5.99 -14.27 2.16
CA ILE A 33 5.91 -15.73 2.11
C ILE A 33 6.26 -16.32 3.48
N TYR A 34 7.31 -15.84 4.13
CA TYR A 34 7.73 -16.33 5.44
C TYR A 34 6.65 -16.15 6.52
N ASP A 35 6.06 -14.95 6.62
CA ASP A 35 4.93 -14.70 7.52
C ASP A 35 3.71 -15.58 7.19
N SER A 36 3.49 -15.82 5.89
CA SER A 36 2.43 -16.71 5.42
C SER A 36 2.68 -18.18 5.76
N LEU A 37 3.94 -18.61 5.89
CA LEU A 37 4.23 -19.98 6.33
C LEU A 37 4.09 -20.10 7.84
N LEU A 38 4.56 -19.11 8.60
CA LEU A 38 4.45 -19.10 10.06
C LEU A 38 3.01 -19.13 10.56
N THR A 39 2.10 -18.45 9.87
CA THR A 39 0.69 -18.34 10.29
C THR A 39 -0.22 -19.41 9.67
N LEU A 40 0.32 -20.33 8.87
CA LEU A 40 -0.46 -21.30 8.12
C LEU A 40 -1.25 -22.26 9.02
N ASP A 41 -0.68 -22.73 10.13
CA ASP A 41 -1.34 -23.67 11.04
C ASP A 41 -2.60 -23.05 11.69
N SER A 42 -2.46 -21.81 12.14
CA SER A 42 -3.58 -21.02 12.66
C SER A 42 -4.62 -20.72 11.58
N GLU A 43 -4.18 -20.46 10.34
CA GLU A 43 -5.07 -20.22 9.20
C GLU A 43 -5.90 -21.46 8.87
N ILE A 44 -5.27 -22.63 8.79
CA ILE A 44 -5.96 -23.90 8.48
C ILE A 44 -7.04 -24.17 9.52
N THR A 45 -6.73 -23.96 10.80
CA THR A 45 -7.68 -24.16 11.88
C THR A 45 -8.83 -23.14 11.85
N ALA A 46 -8.54 -21.88 11.52
CA ALA A 46 -9.52 -20.80 11.57
C ALA A 46 -10.42 -20.71 10.31
N TYR A 47 -9.83 -20.87 9.12
CA TYR A 47 -10.47 -20.58 7.84
C TYR A 47 -10.74 -21.83 7.00
N TRP A 48 -9.89 -22.85 7.05
CA TRP A 48 -10.00 -24.02 6.17
C TRP A 48 -10.84 -25.15 6.78
N SER A 49 -10.66 -25.41 8.08
CA SER A 49 -11.25 -26.56 8.77
C SER A 49 -12.72 -26.36 9.17
N LYS A 50 -13.24 -25.13 9.12
CA LYS A 50 -14.62 -24.83 9.51
C LYS A 50 -15.54 -24.90 8.29
N PRO A 51 -16.62 -25.72 8.30
CA PRO A 51 -17.62 -25.69 7.25
C PRO A 51 -18.33 -24.33 7.32
N CYS A 52 -17.97 -23.41 6.43
CA CYS A 52 -18.57 -22.07 6.36
C CYS A 52 -19.81 -22.11 5.47
N PRO A 53 -21.04 -21.93 5.99
CA PRO A 53 -22.25 -21.91 5.18
C PRO A 53 -22.50 -20.55 4.50
N LYS A 54 -21.67 -19.53 4.76
CA LYS A 54 -21.88 -18.16 4.26
C LYS A 54 -20.59 -17.56 3.72
N PHE A 55 -20.65 -17.01 2.51
CA PHE A 55 -19.61 -16.17 1.91
C PHE A 55 -19.36 -14.94 2.81
N SER A 56 -18.36 -15.02 3.69
CA SER A 56 -17.93 -13.87 4.49
C SER A 56 -16.96 -13.03 3.68
N LEU A 57 -17.32 -11.77 3.42
CA LEU A 57 -16.47 -10.81 2.71
C LEU A 57 -15.07 -10.72 3.33
N ALA A 58 -14.97 -10.79 4.68
CA ALA A 58 -13.69 -10.79 5.39
C ALA A 58 -12.80 -12.00 5.03
N LYS A 59 -13.40 -13.17 4.76
CA LYS A 59 -12.65 -14.36 4.33
C LYS A 59 -12.10 -14.17 2.93
N ILE A 60 -12.90 -13.64 2.00
CA ILE A 60 -12.47 -13.37 0.62
C ILE A 60 -11.33 -12.36 0.61
N LEU A 61 -11.48 -11.24 1.31
CA LEU A 61 -10.46 -10.20 1.39
C LEU A 61 -9.16 -10.72 2.00
N PHE A 62 -9.24 -11.59 3.01
CA PHE A 62 -8.07 -12.25 3.60
C PHE A 62 -7.32 -13.10 2.55
N PHE A 63 -8.01 -13.98 1.82
CA PHE A 63 -7.38 -14.81 0.80
C PHE A 63 -6.81 -13.99 -0.37
N LEU A 64 -7.52 -12.95 -0.81
CA LEU A 64 -7.05 -12.03 -1.85
C LEU A 64 -5.79 -11.27 -1.41
N ASN A 65 -5.79 -10.72 -0.20
CA ASN A 65 -4.67 -9.94 0.32
C ASN A 65 -3.42 -10.81 0.59
N ARG A 66 -3.61 -12.11 0.89
CA ARG A 66 -2.50 -13.03 1.13
C ARG A 66 -2.01 -13.71 -0.14
N TYR A 67 -2.85 -14.58 -0.71
CA TYR A 67 -2.45 -15.42 -1.84
C TYR A 67 -2.51 -14.67 -3.16
N GLY A 68 -3.49 -13.78 -3.34
CA GLY A 68 -3.57 -12.94 -4.54
C GLY A 68 -2.35 -12.03 -4.66
N VAL A 69 -1.90 -11.46 -3.55
CA VAL A 69 -0.71 -10.62 -3.50
C VAL A 69 0.56 -11.42 -3.78
N ILE A 70 0.76 -12.58 -3.13
CA ILE A 70 1.91 -13.46 -3.40
C ILE A 70 1.97 -13.86 -4.88
N LEU A 71 0.85 -14.32 -5.44
CA LEU A 71 0.78 -14.74 -6.84
C LEU A 71 1.11 -13.59 -7.79
N GLY A 72 0.59 -12.39 -7.52
CA GLY A 72 0.87 -11.24 -8.36
C GLY A 72 2.32 -10.80 -8.29
N TYR A 73 2.92 -10.75 -7.10
CA TYR A 73 4.34 -10.40 -6.96
C TYR A 73 5.28 -11.43 -7.59
N ILE A 74 4.93 -12.72 -7.60
CA ILE A 74 5.71 -13.71 -8.36
C ILE A 74 5.77 -13.33 -9.85
N VAL A 75 4.64 -12.95 -10.44
CA VAL A 75 4.60 -12.49 -11.85
C VAL A 75 5.45 -11.24 -12.02
N VAL A 76 5.33 -10.26 -11.12
CA VAL A 76 6.11 -9.02 -11.15
C VAL A 76 7.62 -9.30 -11.07
N SER A 77 8.06 -10.17 -10.17
CA SER A 77 9.47 -10.54 -10.04
C SER A 77 10.01 -11.20 -11.31
N PHE A 78 9.25 -12.09 -11.96
CA PHE A 78 9.66 -12.64 -13.26
C PHE A 78 9.87 -11.55 -14.32
N MET A 79 9.12 -10.45 -14.28
CA MET A 79 9.28 -9.33 -15.22
C MET A 79 10.51 -8.50 -14.93
N HIS A 80 10.81 -8.25 -13.66
CA HIS A 80 11.95 -7.43 -13.25
C HIS A 80 13.29 -8.10 -13.54
N PHE A 81 13.38 -9.43 -13.44
CA PHE A 81 14.60 -10.18 -13.76
C PHE A 81 14.72 -10.58 -15.25
N TRP A 82 13.79 -10.16 -16.11
CA TRP A 82 13.83 -10.47 -17.54
C TRP A 82 14.88 -9.62 -18.29
N THR A 83 16.14 -10.07 -18.25
CA THR A 83 17.25 -9.49 -19.01
C THR A 83 17.26 -10.07 -20.42
N ALA A 84 17.04 -9.22 -21.43
CA ALA A 84 16.99 -9.61 -22.84
C ALA A 84 17.23 -8.39 -23.72
N GLN A 85 17.78 -8.61 -24.93
CA GLN A 85 18.05 -7.52 -25.87
C GLN A 85 16.77 -6.72 -26.20
N PRO A 86 16.88 -5.39 -26.35
CA PRO A 86 15.75 -4.52 -26.67
C PRO A 86 15.25 -4.82 -28.10
N THR A 87 14.17 -5.59 -28.19
CA THR A 87 13.48 -5.91 -29.45
C THR A 87 12.08 -5.31 -29.45
N LEU A 88 11.51 -5.07 -30.64
CA LEU A 88 10.13 -4.57 -30.79
C LEU A 88 9.11 -5.50 -30.11
N GLN A 89 9.39 -6.80 -30.05
CA GLN A 89 8.56 -7.78 -29.36
C GLN A 89 8.65 -7.63 -27.84
N LYS A 90 9.85 -7.39 -27.30
CA LYS A 90 10.05 -7.08 -25.87
C LYS A 90 9.29 -5.81 -25.47
N GLU A 91 9.31 -4.77 -26.31
CA GLU A 91 8.57 -3.53 -26.04
C GLU A 91 7.05 -3.76 -25.88
N LYS A 92 6.43 -4.53 -26.78
CA LYS A 92 5.00 -4.86 -26.69
C LYS A 92 4.67 -5.64 -25.42
N VAL A 93 5.51 -6.61 -25.08
CA VAL A 93 5.34 -7.42 -23.86
C VAL A 93 5.50 -6.53 -22.62
N CYS A 94 6.54 -5.70 -22.55
CA CYS A 94 6.74 -4.75 -21.44
C CYS A 94 5.57 -3.78 -21.28
N HIS A 95 4.94 -3.33 -22.37
CA HIS A 95 3.76 -2.46 -22.29
C HIS A 95 2.56 -3.17 -21.63
N VAL A 96 2.26 -4.41 -22.04
CA VAL A 96 1.17 -5.21 -21.43
C VAL A 96 1.46 -5.47 -19.95
N LEU A 97 2.70 -5.76 -19.63
CA LEU A 97 3.14 -6.04 -18.27
C LEU A 97 3.10 -4.80 -17.37
N SER A 98 3.53 -3.66 -17.88
CA SER A 98 3.37 -2.37 -17.20
C SER A 98 1.90 -2.13 -16.82
N SER A 99 0.98 -2.35 -17.76
CA SER A 99 -0.46 -2.24 -17.47
C SER A 99 -0.90 -3.25 -16.41
N TYR A 100 -0.38 -4.49 -16.47
CA TYR A 100 -0.64 -5.49 -15.43
C TYR A 100 -0.18 -5.03 -14.04
N LEU A 101 1.04 -4.49 -13.90
CA LEU A 101 1.54 -3.97 -12.63
C LEU A 101 0.62 -2.88 -12.07
N GLN A 102 0.17 -1.95 -12.92
CA GLN A 102 -0.73 -0.86 -12.52
C GLN A 102 -2.08 -1.40 -12.04
N TYR A 103 -2.71 -2.32 -12.80
CA TYR A 103 -3.98 -2.92 -12.40
C TYR A 103 -3.86 -3.80 -11.16
N PHE A 104 -2.77 -4.54 -11.02
CA PHE A 104 -2.49 -5.38 -9.86
C PHE A 104 -2.30 -4.53 -8.59
N ALA A 105 -1.53 -3.44 -8.69
CA ALA A 105 -1.36 -2.49 -7.59
C ALA A 105 -2.71 -1.88 -7.18
N PHE A 106 -3.53 -1.44 -8.14
CA PHE A 106 -4.87 -0.91 -7.88
C PHE A 106 -5.78 -1.95 -7.21
N ALA A 107 -5.81 -3.19 -7.70
CA ALA A 107 -6.63 -4.26 -7.13
C ALA A 107 -6.20 -4.63 -5.70
N THR A 108 -4.89 -4.67 -5.45
CA THR A 108 -4.32 -4.90 -4.11
C THR A 108 -4.71 -3.76 -3.17
N GLN A 109 -4.56 -2.52 -3.62
CA GLN A 109 -4.92 -1.35 -2.84
C GLN A 109 -6.41 -1.32 -2.50
N LEU A 110 -7.28 -1.62 -3.47
CA LEU A 110 -8.72 -1.71 -3.23
C LEU A 110 -9.05 -2.79 -2.18
N THR A 111 -8.39 -3.93 -2.24
CA THR A 111 -8.55 -5.01 -1.25
C THR A 111 -8.19 -4.52 0.15
N ILE A 112 -7.06 -3.83 0.29
CA ILE A 112 -6.62 -3.21 1.55
C ILE A 112 -7.65 -2.18 2.03
N CYS A 113 -8.06 -1.25 1.16
CA CYS A 113 -9.04 -0.21 1.49
C CYS A 113 -10.33 -0.81 2.08
N VAL A 114 -10.91 -1.81 1.42
CA VAL A 114 -12.14 -2.46 1.90
C VAL A 114 -11.89 -3.17 3.23
N ALA A 115 -10.76 -3.87 3.40
CA ALA A 115 -10.42 -4.54 4.65
C ALA A 115 -10.30 -3.53 5.82
N LEU A 116 -9.65 -2.40 5.60
CA LEU A 116 -9.49 -1.35 6.61
C LEU A 116 -10.81 -0.65 6.94
N MET A 117 -11.66 -0.41 5.95
CA MET A 117 -13.00 0.14 6.18
C MET A 117 -13.89 -0.82 6.97
N LEU A 118 -13.86 -2.13 6.67
CA LEU A 118 -14.60 -3.14 7.43
C LEU A 118 -14.15 -3.20 8.89
N ARG A 119 -12.83 -3.16 9.12
CA ARG A 119 -12.26 -3.13 10.47
C ARG A 119 -12.68 -1.88 11.23
N THR A 120 -12.57 -0.71 10.60
CA THR A 120 -12.98 0.56 11.20
C THR A 120 -14.48 0.57 11.49
N TYR A 121 -15.30 0.05 10.58
CA TYR A 121 -16.75 -0.09 10.78
C TYR A 121 -17.10 -0.97 11.99
N ALA A 122 -16.38 -2.07 12.20
CA ALA A 122 -16.55 -2.92 13.37
C ALA A 122 -16.13 -2.21 14.67
N ILE A 123 -15.01 -1.47 14.67
CA ILE A 123 -14.53 -0.68 15.82
C ILE A 123 -15.55 0.40 16.24
N TYR A 124 -16.26 0.96 15.26
CA TYR A 124 -17.35 1.91 15.48
C TYR A 124 -18.71 1.23 15.75
N ASN A 125 -18.70 -0.04 16.17
CA ASN A 125 -19.88 -0.83 16.51
C ASN A 125 -20.95 -0.79 15.40
N HIS A 126 -20.54 -0.99 14.16
CA HIS A 126 -21.41 -1.00 12.99
C HIS A 126 -22.19 0.31 12.76
N SER A 127 -21.61 1.46 13.10
CA SER A 127 -22.20 2.77 12.83
C SER A 127 -22.27 3.05 11.32
N LYS A 128 -23.48 2.99 10.74
CA LYS A 128 -23.71 3.29 9.32
C LYS A 128 -23.30 4.71 8.92
N ARG A 129 -23.35 5.67 9.86
CA ARG A 129 -22.93 7.06 9.61
C ARG A 129 -21.45 7.15 9.26
N ILE A 130 -20.61 6.44 10.02
CA ILE A 130 -19.17 6.39 9.77
C ILE A 130 -18.87 5.61 8.49
N LEU A 131 -19.62 4.54 8.21
CA LEU A 131 -19.48 3.82 6.95
C LEU A 131 -19.78 4.70 5.74
N ILE A 132 -20.90 5.43 5.75
CA ILE A 132 -21.28 6.35 4.66
C ILE A 132 -20.21 7.42 4.49
N PHE A 133 -19.71 8.00 5.59
CA PHE A 133 -18.61 8.97 5.55
C PHE A 133 -17.36 8.38 4.89
N MET A 134 -16.90 7.20 5.33
CA MET A 134 -15.72 6.54 4.75
C MET A 134 -15.91 6.21 3.27
N ILE A 135 -17.09 5.73 2.87
CA ILE A 135 -17.40 5.45 1.45
C ILE A 135 -17.36 6.74 0.63
N ALA A 136 -18.00 7.81 1.10
CA ALA A 136 -18.05 9.09 0.38
C ALA A 136 -16.65 9.69 0.19
N CYS A 137 -15.82 9.70 1.24
CA CYS A 137 -14.43 10.13 1.14
C CYS A 137 -13.64 9.25 0.16
N THR A 138 -13.77 7.93 0.25
CA THR A 138 -13.06 7.00 -0.63
C THR A 138 -13.44 7.19 -2.10
N LEU A 139 -14.73 7.41 -2.40
CA LEU A 139 -15.18 7.70 -3.77
C LEU A 139 -14.57 8.99 -4.32
N CYS A 140 -14.46 10.04 -3.49
CA CYS A 140 -13.79 11.28 -3.89
C CYS A 140 -12.30 11.05 -4.20
N LEU A 141 -11.62 10.26 -3.38
CA LEU A 141 -10.21 9.91 -3.59
C LEU A 141 -10.01 9.02 -4.84
N ILE A 142 -10.94 8.13 -5.15
CA ILE A 142 -10.93 7.35 -6.40
C ILE A 142 -11.08 8.27 -7.62
N CYS A 143 -11.91 9.32 -7.56
CA CYS A 143 -12.01 10.29 -8.64
C CYS A 143 -10.68 11.04 -8.87
N LEU A 144 -9.95 11.38 -7.80
CA LEU A 144 -8.62 11.99 -7.91
C LEU A 144 -7.62 11.03 -8.56
N PHE A 145 -7.64 9.75 -8.18
CA PHE A 145 -6.80 8.72 -8.78
C PHE A 145 -7.08 8.54 -10.29
N ILE A 146 -8.37 8.47 -10.68
CA ILE A 146 -8.75 8.35 -12.09
C ILE A 146 -8.24 9.56 -12.89
N TYR A 147 -8.37 10.76 -12.33
CA TYR A 147 -7.85 11.97 -12.95
C TYR A 147 -6.33 11.93 -13.12
N GLY A 148 -5.58 11.53 -12.08
CA GLY A 148 -4.12 11.38 -12.13
C GLY A 148 -3.65 10.34 -13.15
N THR A 149 -4.37 9.23 -13.26
CA THR A 149 -4.11 8.19 -14.29
C THR A 149 -4.36 8.70 -15.72
N ILE A 150 -5.40 9.51 -15.94
CA ILE A 150 -5.68 10.08 -17.27
C ILE A 150 -4.59 11.10 -17.66
N ASP A 151 -4.18 11.94 -16.72
CA ASP A 151 -3.12 12.94 -16.91
C ASP A 151 -1.78 12.28 -17.26
N SER A 152 -1.38 11.27 -16.49
CA SER A 152 -0.12 10.53 -16.70
C SER A 152 -0.06 9.80 -18.06
N ASN A 153 -1.18 9.28 -18.55
CA ASN A 153 -1.24 8.65 -19.87
C ASN A 153 -1.17 9.64 -21.05
N SER A 154 -1.45 10.93 -20.81
CA SER A 154 -1.45 11.95 -21.86
C SER A 154 -0.07 12.56 -22.14
N LEU A 155 0.91 12.35 -21.26
CA LEU A 155 2.30 12.82 -21.43
C LEU A 155 3.24 11.65 -21.78
N SER A 156 3.70 11.60 -23.03
CA SER A 156 4.67 10.60 -23.49
C SER A 156 6.10 10.92 -23.01
N ALA A 157 6.76 9.92 -22.42
CA ALA A 157 8.17 9.97 -22.02
C ALA A 157 9.11 10.08 -23.24
N GLU A 158 10.22 10.83 -23.09
CA GLU A 158 11.25 10.95 -24.14
C GLU A 158 11.90 9.59 -24.47
N ALA A 159 12.10 9.34 -25.77
CA ALA A 159 12.52 8.05 -26.32
C ALA A 159 13.88 7.51 -25.80
N ALA A 160 14.77 8.37 -25.32
CA ALA A 160 16.13 7.97 -24.92
C ALA A 160 16.17 7.14 -23.62
N GLY A 161 15.39 7.50 -22.59
CA GLY A 161 15.32 6.74 -21.33
C GLY A 161 14.65 5.37 -21.48
N ARG A 162 13.76 5.24 -22.47
CA ARG A 162 13.00 4.01 -22.75
C ARG A 162 13.89 2.85 -23.18
N GLN A 163 14.94 3.13 -23.93
CA GLN A 163 15.77 2.09 -24.54
C GLN A 163 16.72 1.42 -23.54
N LEU A 164 17.24 2.16 -22.55
CA LEU A 164 18.05 1.61 -21.46
C LEU A 164 17.20 0.78 -20.47
N ALA A 165 15.98 1.25 -20.17
CA ALA A 165 15.03 0.49 -19.35
C ALA A 165 14.71 -0.89 -19.94
N LEU A 166 14.55 -0.94 -21.27
CA LEU A 166 14.27 -2.16 -22.03
C LEU A 166 15.44 -3.14 -22.07
N GLU A 167 16.66 -2.74 -21.72
CA GLU A 167 17.82 -3.65 -21.70
C GLU A 167 17.89 -4.40 -20.36
N VAL A 168 17.65 -3.68 -19.26
CA VAL A 168 17.77 -4.20 -17.89
C VAL A 168 16.45 -4.81 -17.36
N GLY A 169 15.30 -4.51 -17.97
CA GLY A 169 14.01 -5.10 -17.59
C GLY A 169 12.82 -4.53 -18.37
N CYS A 170 11.65 -4.49 -17.72
CA CYS A 170 10.43 -3.83 -18.21
C CYS A 170 10.00 -2.67 -17.28
N LEU A 171 10.93 -1.77 -16.94
CA LEU A 171 10.62 -0.62 -16.09
C LEU A 171 10.17 0.58 -16.95
N ASN A 172 9.15 1.31 -16.50
CA ASN A 172 8.84 2.63 -17.08
C ASN A 172 9.73 3.68 -16.42
N LEU A 173 10.87 3.98 -17.04
CA LEU A 173 11.62 5.19 -16.71
C LEU A 173 10.86 6.39 -17.27
N SER A 174 10.07 7.06 -16.43
CA SER A 174 9.41 8.32 -16.81
C SER A 174 10.47 9.44 -16.85
N THR A 175 10.88 9.83 -18.04
CA THR A 175 11.73 11.03 -18.23
C THR A 175 10.92 12.29 -17.94
N GLN A 176 11.12 12.82 -16.73
CA GLN A 176 11.08 14.22 -16.30
C GLN A 176 10.36 15.25 -17.21
N ARG A 177 9.09 15.03 -17.52
CA ARG A 177 8.11 16.12 -17.55
C ARG A 177 7.19 15.89 -16.37
N ALA A 178 6.91 16.95 -15.62
CA ALA A 178 6.07 16.95 -14.44
C ALA A 178 4.65 16.45 -14.76
N SER A 179 4.46 15.14 -14.85
CA SER A 179 3.14 14.55 -14.72
C SER A 179 2.80 14.62 -13.23
N LEU A 180 1.83 15.46 -12.89
CA LEU A 180 1.28 15.51 -11.54
C LEU A 180 0.51 14.22 -11.23
N GLY A 181 0.15 13.43 -12.25
CA GLY A 181 -0.60 12.19 -12.13
C GLY A 181 -0.11 11.22 -11.03
N PRO A 182 1.12 10.67 -11.11
CA PRO A 182 1.61 9.72 -10.11
C PRO A 182 1.66 10.31 -8.70
N GLU A 183 2.01 11.59 -8.56
CA GLU A 183 2.01 12.28 -7.26
C GLU A 183 0.60 12.37 -6.66
N LEU A 184 -0.41 12.65 -7.48
CA LEU A 184 -1.82 12.70 -7.07
C LEU A 184 -2.34 11.34 -6.58
N ASP A 185 -1.91 10.24 -7.21
CA ASP A 185 -2.30 8.88 -6.81
C ASP A 185 -1.80 8.56 -5.38
N TYR A 186 -0.54 8.90 -5.07
CA TYR A 186 0.01 8.74 -3.72
C TYR A 186 -0.62 9.69 -2.71
N ILE A 187 -0.93 10.92 -3.09
CA ILE A 187 -1.65 11.86 -2.22
C ILE A 187 -3.02 11.29 -1.84
N ALA A 188 -3.78 10.76 -2.82
CA ALA A 188 -5.09 10.16 -2.57
C ALA A 188 -4.98 8.98 -1.60
N LEU A 189 -3.95 8.15 -1.75
CA LEU A 189 -3.68 7.02 -0.86
C LEU A 189 -3.33 7.47 0.57
N ILE A 190 -2.44 8.46 0.72
CA ILE A 190 -2.05 8.99 2.04
C ILE A 190 -3.27 9.59 2.75
N LEU A 191 -4.11 10.34 2.04
CA LEU A 191 -5.33 10.91 2.61
C LEU A 191 -6.29 9.82 3.12
N PHE A 192 -6.42 8.71 2.37
CA PHE A 192 -7.22 7.57 2.80
C PHE A 192 -6.65 6.94 4.08
N ASP A 193 -5.36 6.60 4.11
CA ASP A 193 -4.74 5.95 5.26
C ASP A 193 -4.77 6.84 6.50
N PHE A 194 -4.55 8.14 6.31
CA PHE A 194 -4.61 9.12 7.40
C PHE A 194 -6.03 9.24 7.97
N MET A 195 -7.05 9.27 7.12
CA MET A 195 -8.46 9.24 7.56
C MET A 195 -8.74 8.00 8.41
N ILE A 196 -8.36 6.81 7.94
CA ILE A 196 -8.57 5.56 8.67
C ILE A 196 -7.80 5.53 9.98
N PHE A 197 -6.54 5.98 9.97
CA PHE A 197 -5.70 6.07 11.16
C PHE A 197 -6.34 6.99 12.22
N LEU A 198 -6.77 8.20 11.83
CA LEU A 198 -7.40 9.14 12.75
C LEU A 198 -8.71 8.62 13.35
N LEU A 199 -9.58 8.01 12.53
CA LEU A 199 -10.82 7.41 13.01
C LEU A 199 -10.53 6.28 14.02
N THR A 200 -9.60 5.40 13.68
CA THR A 200 -9.21 4.27 14.53
C THR A 200 -8.63 4.78 15.85
N LEU A 201 -7.66 5.70 15.79
CA LEU A 201 -7.00 6.28 16.95
C LEU A 201 -8.00 7.02 17.85
N TYR A 202 -8.86 7.87 17.27
CA TYR A 202 -9.88 8.60 18.00
C TYR A 202 -10.80 7.66 18.77
N ARG A 203 -11.29 6.60 18.11
CA ARG A 203 -12.20 5.65 18.74
C ARG A 203 -11.51 4.86 19.85
N THR A 204 -10.28 4.41 19.63
CA THR A 204 -9.48 3.71 20.65
C THR A 204 -9.23 4.59 21.87
N ILE A 205 -8.84 5.86 21.69
CA ILE A 205 -8.63 6.81 22.80
C ILE A 205 -9.94 7.13 23.52
N SER A 206 -11.03 7.35 22.78
CA SER A 206 -12.35 7.64 23.35
C SER A 206 -12.83 6.50 24.26
N LEU A 207 -12.68 5.25 23.81
CA LEU A 207 -13.02 4.06 24.60
C LEU A 207 -12.12 3.93 25.83
N HIS A 208 -10.81 4.12 25.67
CA HIS A 208 -9.86 4.08 26.80
C HIS A 208 -10.18 5.11 27.88
N ASN A 209 -10.46 6.35 27.47
CA ASN A 209 -10.82 7.43 28.37
C ASN A 209 -12.15 7.14 29.09
N LEU A 210 -13.11 6.53 28.41
CA LEU A 210 -14.37 6.10 29.03
C LEU A 210 -14.13 5.02 30.09
N THR A 211 -13.31 4.00 29.78
CA THR A 211 -12.94 2.95 30.74
C THR A 211 -12.22 3.52 31.96
N ARG A 212 -11.36 4.54 31.79
CA ARG A 212 -10.68 5.21 32.92
C ARG A 212 -11.62 6.04 33.80
N ARG A 213 -12.67 6.61 33.23
CA ARG A 213 -13.62 7.47 33.95
C ARG A 213 -14.62 6.71 34.81
N ILE A 214 -14.81 5.41 34.56
CA ILE A 214 -15.66 4.56 35.40
C ILE A 214 -14.80 4.16 36.62
N PRO A 215 -15.08 4.70 37.83
CA PRO A 215 -14.42 4.22 39.04
C PRO A 215 -14.80 2.75 39.24
N GLY A 216 -13.87 1.92 39.72
CA GLY A 216 -14.08 0.49 39.99
C GLY A 216 -15.05 0.20 41.14
N HIS A 217 -16.25 0.80 41.12
CA HIS A 217 -17.32 0.56 42.08
C HIS A 217 -18.67 0.63 41.35
N VAL A 218 -19.11 -0.51 40.82
CA VAL A 218 -20.55 -0.77 40.68
C VAL A 218 -20.79 -2.25 40.99
N GLY A 219 -21.05 -2.53 42.27
CA GLY A 219 -22.03 -3.54 42.61
C GLY A 219 -23.39 -3.01 42.18
N GLY A 220 -24.06 -3.69 41.26
CA GLY A 220 -25.41 -3.32 40.82
C GLY A 220 -25.63 -3.47 39.31
N ASN A 221 -26.13 -4.65 38.92
CA ASN A 221 -27.06 -5.03 37.84
C ASN A 221 -27.19 -4.16 36.56
N SER A 222 -26.19 -3.37 36.18
CA SER A 222 -26.18 -2.59 34.94
C SER A 222 -25.23 -3.25 33.95
N VAL A 223 -25.82 -3.99 33.02
CA VAL A 223 -25.16 -4.67 31.91
C VAL A 223 -24.60 -3.60 30.96
N LEU A 224 -23.31 -3.29 31.07
CA LEU A 224 -22.59 -2.55 30.03
C LEU A 224 -22.29 -3.51 28.85
N PRO A 225 -22.55 -3.11 27.59
CA PRO A 225 -22.49 -4.02 26.44
C PRO A 225 -21.08 -4.21 25.86
N VAL A 226 -20.01 -4.05 26.65
CA VAL A 226 -18.62 -4.10 26.16
C VAL A 226 -17.96 -5.39 26.65
N GLN A 227 -18.49 -6.52 26.18
CA GLN A 227 -18.07 -7.87 26.57
C GLN A 227 -16.77 -8.35 25.89
N TRP A 228 -16.14 -7.55 25.02
CA TRP A 228 -14.88 -7.91 24.34
C TRP A 228 -13.62 -7.44 25.09
N PHE A 229 -13.76 -6.63 26.14
CA PHE A 229 -12.70 -6.40 27.13
C PHE A 229 -12.94 -7.32 28.33
N SER A 230 -12.64 -8.61 28.18
CA SER A 230 -12.37 -9.44 29.35
C SER A 230 -10.86 -9.40 29.62
N PRO A 231 -10.34 -8.49 30.47
CA PRO A 231 -9.03 -8.67 31.03
C PRO A 231 -9.12 -9.89 31.95
N THR A 232 -8.72 -11.06 31.47
CA THR A 232 -8.33 -12.13 32.36
C THR A 232 -7.13 -11.63 33.15
N GLN A 233 -7.43 -11.19 34.38
CA GLN A 233 -6.66 -11.43 35.59
C GLN A 233 -5.17 -11.06 35.51
N ILE A 234 -4.84 -9.82 35.88
CA ILE A 234 -3.80 -9.39 36.84
C ILE A 234 -3.95 -7.85 36.97
N GLY A 235 -4.04 -7.35 38.20
CA GLY A 235 -4.51 -5.99 38.56
C GLY A 235 -3.72 -4.80 38.03
N GLY A 236 -3.83 -4.49 36.73
CA GLY A 236 -3.34 -3.26 36.11
C GLY A 236 -4.34 -2.74 35.08
N GLN A 237 -4.58 -1.43 35.05
CA GLN A 237 -5.26 -0.83 33.89
C GLN A 237 -4.41 -1.11 32.65
N PRO A 238 -4.99 -1.65 31.55
CA PRO A 238 -4.23 -1.89 30.34
C PRO A 238 -3.60 -0.57 29.88
N SER A 239 -2.29 -0.59 29.64
CA SER A 239 -1.58 0.57 29.13
C SER A 239 -2.14 0.94 27.76
N LEU A 240 -2.17 2.23 27.43
CA LEU A 240 -2.61 2.69 26.12
C LEU A 240 -1.79 2.02 25.00
N SER A 241 -0.49 1.79 25.23
CA SER A 241 0.38 1.07 24.30
C SER A 241 -0.09 -0.36 24.05
N ALA A 242 -0.47 -1.12 25.09
CA ALA A 242 -0.97 -2.49 24.94
C ALA A 242 -2.28 -2.53 24.13
N ILE A 243 -3.15 -1.53 24.28
CA ILE A 243 -4.38 -1.41 23.50
C ILE A 243 -4.07 -1.08 22.05
N LEU A 244 -3.18 -0.11 21.80
CA LEU A 244 -2.78 0.29 20.44
C LEU A 244 -2.08 -0.83 19.67
N THR A 245 -1.25 -1.65 20.34
CA THR A 245 -0.60 -2.82 19.72
C THR A 245 -1.59 -3.95 19.48
N ARG A 246 -2.54 -4.19 20.40
CA ARG A 246 -3.56 -5.23 20.26
C ARG A 246 -4.58 -4.91 19.17
N ASP A 247 -5.03 -3.66 19.11
CA ASP A 247 -6.04 -3.22 18.15
C ASP A 247 -5.44 -2.92 16.77
N GLY A 248 -4.14 -3.17 16.59
CA GLY A 248 -3.39 -2.98 15.35
C GLY A 248 -3.29 -1.53 14.90
N THR A 249 -3.44 -0.55 15.80
CA THR A 249 -3.29 0.87 15.48
C THR A 249 -1.90 1.21 14.96
N VAL A 250 -0.88 0.50 15.48
CA VAL A 250 0.52 0.60 15.02
C VAL A 250 0.66 0.26 13.53
N TYR A 251 -0.10 -0.72 13.04
CA TYR A 251 -0.09 -1.08 11.61
C TYR A 251 -0.50 0.11 10.73
N PHE A 252 -1.53 0.85 11.11
CA PHE A 252 -1.99 2.02 10.33
C PHE A 252 -0.98 3.17 10.35
N ALA A 253 -0.30 3.38 11.48
CA ALA A 253 0.77 4.38 11.57
C ALA A 253 1.95 4.01 10.64
N LEU A 254 2.34 2.73 10.62
CA LEU A 254 3.38 2.23 9.72
C LEU A 254 2.97 2.36 8.25
N LEU A 255 1.72 2.05 7.91
CA LEU A 255 1.20 2.18 6.54
C LEU A 255 1.24 3.64 6.06
N ALA A 256 0.77 4.57 6.89
CA ALA A 256 0.83 6.00 6.59
C ALA A 256 2.28 6.49 6.42
N ALA A 257 3.19 6.06 7.30
CA ALA A 257 4.61 6.41 7.19
C ALA A 257 5.28 5.85 5.93
N ALA A 258 4.95 4.61 5.55
CA ALA A 258 5.45 4.00 4.32
C ALA A 258 4.95 4.76 3.08
N ASN A 259 3.68 5.13 3.05
CA ASN A 259 3.11 5.88 1.92
C ASN A 259 3.64 7.32 1.83
N ILE A 260 3.87 7.99 2.96
CA ILE A 260 4.59 9.27 2.98
C ILE A 260 6.01 9.10 2.43
N SER A 261 6.72 8.04 2.83
CA SER A 261 8.07 7.76 2.32
C SER A 261 8.06 7.56 0.80
N ASN A 262 7.07 6.84 0.26
CA ASN A 262 6.88 6.69 -1.18
C ASN A 262 6.66 8.04 -1.88
N LEU A 263 5.77 8.89 -1.36
CA LEU A 263 5.54 10.24 -1.92
C LEU A 263 6.83 11.08 -1.91
N LEU A 264 7.58 11.04 -0.80
CA LEU A 264 8.85 11.76 -0.70
C LEU A 264 9.86 11.28 -1.75
N THR A 265 9.90 9.98 -2.07
CA THR A 265 10.75 9.45 -3.14
C THR A 265 10.39 10.08 -4.50
N PHE A 266 9.11 10.23 -4.81
CA PHE A 266 8.68 10.91 -6.04
C PHE A 266 9.05 12.40 -6.02
N VAL A 267 8.75 13.11 -4.93
CA VAL A 267 9.02 14.55 -4.81
C VAL A 267 10.52 14.87 -4.83
N PHE A 268 11.35 14.09 -4.13
CA PHE A 268 12.80 14.31 -4.16
C PHE A 268 13.43 13.85 -5.48
N GLY A 269 12.88 12.81 -6.11
CA GLY A 269 13.27 12.40 -7.46
C GLY A 269 13.02 13.51 -8.49
N THR A 270 11.96 14.29 -8.35
CA THR A 270 11.67 15.44 -9.24
C THR A 270 12.51 16.68 -8.89
N VAL A 271 12.77 16.96 -7.61
CA VAL A 271 13.55 18.13 -7.15
C VAL A 271 15.05 17.98 -7.40
N GLY A 272 15.63 16.79 -7.23
CA GLY A 272 17.08 16.56 -7.45
C GLY A 272 17.53 16.87 -8.88
N ASN A 273 16.64 16.72 -9.85
CA ASN A 273 16.95 16.86 -11.28
C ASN A 273 16.54 18.23 -11.86
N THR A 274 15.93 19.12 -11.06
CA THR A 274 15.67 20.52 -11.46
C THR A 274 16.82 21.47 -11.12
N GLN A 275 17.85 21.01 -10.39
CA GLN A 275 19.09 21.77 -10.19
C GLN A 275 20.15 21.53 -11.28
N SER A 276 19.88 20.71 -12.30
CA SER A 276 20.81 20.45 -13.40
C SER A 276 20.64 21.28 -14.71
N PRO A 277 19.92 22.43 -14.80
CA PRO A 277 20.04 23.28 -15.98
C PRO A 277 21.14 24.34 -15.78
N GLN A 278 22.10 24.39 -16.71
CA GLN A 278 23.14 25.44 -16.90
C GLN A 278 24.50 25.32 -16.17
N LYS A 279 25.24 24.24 -16.36
CA LYS A 279 26.72 24.32 -16.38
C LYS A 279 27.33 23.60 -17.58
N ARG A 280 26.94 23.99 -18.80
CA ARG A 280 27.77 23.80 -20.01
C ARG A 280 27.30 24.69 -21.18
N LYS A 281 27.45 25.99 -21.00
CA LYS A 281 27.71 26.93 -22.11
C LYS A 281 28.75 27.92 -21.60
N ILE A 282 30.01 27.65 -21.91
CA ILE A 282 31.04 28.50 -22.53
C ILE A 282 32.20 27.56 -22.82
#